data_AF-L0GSA9-F1
#
_entry.id   AF-L0GSA9-F1
#
_cell.length_a   1.000
_cell.length_b   1.000
_cell.length_c   1.000
_cell.angle_alpha   90.00
_cell.angle_beta   90.00
_cell.angle_gamma   90.00
#
_symmetry.space_group_name_H-M   'P 1'
#
loop_
_entity.id
_entity.type
_entity.pdbx_description
1 polymer ?
#
loop_
_entity_poly.entity_id
_entity_poly.type
_entity_poly.pdbx_seq_one_letter_code
_entity_poly.pdbx_strand_id
1 'polypeptide(L)' 'MRDHYDFSKSVKNPYAKKLKKQVTIRLDEDTIEYFKQLADEKDLPYQSLINLYLRDCAQSRKDLKIEWR' A
#
# COMPACT_ATOMS: atom_id res chain seq x y z
N MET A 1 -34.74 6.68 6.00
CA MET A 1 -33.89 6.30 4.85
C MET A 1 -34.83 6.04 3.67
N ARG A 2 -34.52 6.45 2.43
CA ARG A 2 -35.43 6.21 1.29
C ARG A 2 -35.38 4.74 0.87
N ASP A 3 -36.54 4.16 0.59
CA ASP A 3 -36.68 2.75 0.20
C ASP A 3 -36.11 2.44 -1.19
N HIS A 4 -35.98 3.44 -2.07
CA HIS A 4 -35.42 3.24 -3.40
C HIS A 4 -34.61 4.44 -3.88
N TYR A 5 -33.43 4.17 -4.41
CA TYR A 5 -32.57 5.14 -5.06
C TYR A 5 -32.41 4.74 -6.53
N ASP A 6 -32.75 5.64 -7.44
CA ASP A 6 -32.57 5.45 -8.87
C ASP A 6 -31.14 5.88 -9.28
N PHE A 7 -30.34 4.90 -9.68
CA PHE A 7 -28.94 5.08 -10.07
C PHE A 7 -28.72 5.11 -11.59
N SER A 8 -29.79 5.16 -12.40
CA SER A 8 -29.72 5.09 -13.87
C SER A 8 -28.90 6.21 -14.53
N LYS A 9 -28.70 7.36 -13.84
CA LYS A 9 -27.86 8.48 -14.30
C LYS A 9 -26.55 8.64 -13.50
N SER A 10 -26.14 7.62 -12.74
CA SER A 10 -24.97 7.73 -11.86
C SER A 10 -23.66 7.72 -12.64
N VAL A 11 -22.74 8.60 -12.25
CA VAL A 11 -21.38 8.61 -12.76
C VAL A 11 -20.49 7.77 -11.85
N LYS A 12 -19.68 6.87 -12.43
CA LYS A 12 -18.75 6.04 -11.67
C LYS A 12 -17.76 6.94 -10.93
N ASN A 13 -17.63 6.76 -9.62
CA ASN A 13 -16.75 7.57 -8.80
C ASN A 13 -15.30 7.51 -9.35
N PRO A 14 -14.71 8.64 -9.81
CA PRO A 14 -13.36 8.67 -10.36
C PRO A 14 -12.28 8.30 -9.33
N TYR A 15 -12.60 8.42 -8.04
CA TYR A 15 -11.72 8.03 -6.93
C TYR A 15 -11.77 6.53 -6.61
N ALA A 16 -12.73 5.78 -7.17
CA ALA A 16 -12.82 4.33 -6.94
C ALA A 16 -11.58 3.58 -7.45
N LYS A 17 -10.88 4.10 -8.47
CA LYS A 17 -9.61 3.52 -8.96
C LYS A 17 -8.44 3.69 -7.99
N LYS A 18 -8.53 4.61 -7.02
CA LYS A 18 -7.49 4.91 -6.03
C LYS A 18 -7.72 4.18 -4.70
N LEU A 19 -8.75 3.33 -4.62
CA LEU A 19 -8.99 2.52 -3.43
C LEU A 19 -7.82 1.57 -3.21
N LYS A 20 -7.26 1.61 -2.00
CA LYS A 20 -6.22 0.67 -1.58
C LYS A 20 -6.83 -0.74 -1.64
N LYS A 21 -6.15 -1.66 -2.33
CA LYS A 21 -6.50 -3.07 -2.27
C LYS A 21 -5.85 -3.66 -1.02
N GLN A 22 -6.66 -4.31 -0.17
CA GLN A 22 -6.12 -5.08 0.94
C GLN A 22 -5.46 -6.34 0.37
N VAL A 23 -4.18 -6.53 0.70
CA VAL A 23 -3.39 -7.69 0.28
C VAL A 23 -2.64 -8.23 1.49
N THR A 24 -2.54 -9.56 1.59
CA THR A 24 -1.72 -10.21 2.61
C THR A 24 -0.36 -10.50 1.99
N ILE A 25 0.70 -9.92 2.55
CA ILE A 25 2.09 -10.14 2.12
C ILE A 25 2.79 -10.89 3.25
N ARG A 26 3.52 -11.96 2.90
CA ARG A 26 4.42 -12.62 3.84
C ARG A 26 5.74 -11.86 3.83
N LEU A 27 6.18 -11.44 5.01
CA LEU A 27 7.44 -10.75 5.23
C LEU A 27 8.17 -11.48 6.36
N ASP A 28 9.49 -11.49 6.30
CA ASP A 28 10.32 -12.05 7.36
C ASP A 28 10.21 -11.19 8.62
N GLU A 29 10.38 -11.81 9.79
CA GLU A 29 10.26 -11.14 11.09
C GLU A 29 11.23 -9.96 11.20
N ASP A 30 12.48 -10.16 10.80
CA ASP A 30 13.53 -9.13 10.80
C ASP A 30 13.15 -7.90 9.96
N THR A 31 12.46 -8.11 8.83
CA THR A 31 12.00 -7.02 7.97
C THR A 31 10.91 -6.21 8.68
N ILE A 32 9.98 -6.90 9.34
CA ILE A 32 8.91 -6.25 10.10
C ILE A 32 9.49 -5.46 11.27
N GLU A 33 10.44 -6.03 12.01
CA GLU A 33 11.16 -5.39 13.12
C GLU A 33 11.83 -4.09 12.66
N TYR A 34 12.59 -4.14 11.56
CA TYR A 34 13.24 -2.98 10.97
C TYR A 34 12.25 -1.85 10.64
N PHE A 35 11.14 -2.18 9.97
CA PHE A 35 10.15 -1.18 9.60
C PHE A 35 9.35 -0.65 10.79
N LYS A 36 9.22 -1.41 11.89
CA LYS A 36 8.60 -0.92 13.14
C LYS A 36 9.50 0.10 13.83
N GLN A 37 10.80 -0.19 13.99
CA GLN A 37 11.75 0.75 14.57
C GLN A 37 11.82 2.06 13.77
N LEU A 38 11.90 1.94 12.44
CA LEU A 38 11.92 3.10 11.54
C LEU A 38 10.59 3.88 11.56
N ALA A 39 9.47 3.21 11.80
CA ALA A 39 8.17 3.82 11.98
C ALA A 39 8.08 4.64 13.27
N ASP A 40 8.61 4.10 14.37
CA ASP A 40 8.65 4.78 15.67
C ASP A 40 9.52 6.05 15.59
N GLU A 41 10.66 6.00 14.91
CA GLU A 41 11.52 7.18 14.70
C GLU A 41 10.85 8.29 13.87
N LYS A 42 9.91 7.92 12.99
CA LYS A 42 9.27 8.86 12.05
C LYS A 42 7.83 9.20 12.42
N ASP A 43 7.32 8.71 13.55
CA ASP A 43 5.93 8.85 13.98
C ASP A 43 4.92 8.47 12.87
N LEU A 44 5.21 7.37 12.15
CA LEU A 44 4.38 6.89 11.04
C LEU A 44 4.04 5.41 11.22
N PRO A 45 2.86 4.95 10.79
CA PRO A 45 2.55 3.52 10.82
C PRO A 45 3.50 2.72 9.92
N TYR A 46 4.11 1.64 10.43
CA TYR A 46 5.03 0.78 9.68
C TYR A 46 4.43 0.26 8.36
N GLN A 47 3.13 -0.04 8.34
CA GLN A 47 2.41 -0.47 7.13
C GLN A 47 2.40 0.62 6.04
N SER A 48 2.23 1.88 6.45
CA SER A 48 2.29 3.03 5.53
C SER A 48 3.71 3.22 5.01
N LEU A 49 4.71 3.03 5.86
CA LEU A 49 6.12 3.17 5.52
C LEU A 49 6.58 2.09 4.53
N ILE A 50 6.20 0.83 4.75
CA ILE A 50 6.41 -0.28 3.80
C ILE A 50 5.80 0.08 2.44
N ASN A 51 4.55 0.54 2.41
CA ASN A 51 3.89 0.90 1.17
C ASN A 51 4.57 2.08 0.44
N LEU A 52 5.10 3.06 1.18
CA LEU A 52 5.86 4.16 0.60
C LEU A 52 7.17 3.68 -0.03
N TYR A 53 7.90 2.79 0.64
CA TYR A 53 9.13 2.20 0.10
C TYR A 53 8.87 1.35 -1.14
N LEU A 54 7.81 0.53 -1.14
CA LEU A 54 7.42 -0.24 -2.32
C LEU A 54 7.05 0.68 -3.49
N ARG A 55 6.39 1.82 -3.22
CA ARG A 55 6.07 2.81 -4.24
C ARG A 55 7.31 3.48 -4.81
N ASP A 56 8.25 3.88 -3.95
CA ASP A 56 9.54 4.45 -4.36
C ASP A 56 10.33 3.46 -5.23
N CYS A 57 10.39 2.19 -4.82
CA CYS A 57 11.03 1.13 -5.59
C CYS A 57 10.43 0.97 -7.00
N ALA A 58 9.10 0.95 -7.10
CA ALA A 58 8.40 0.87 -8.38
C ALA A 58 8.61 2.11 -9.25
N GLN A 59 8.68 3.30 -8.66
CA GLN A 59 8.93 4.56 -9.38
C GLN A 59 10.37 4.67 -9.87
N SER A 60 11.34 4.26 -9.05
CA SER A 60 12.75 4.26 -9.39
C SER A 60 13.17 3.12 -10.31
N ARG A 61 12.24 2.17 -10.62
CA ARG A 61 12.52 0.94 -11.38
C ARG A 61 13.80 0.27 -10.89
N LYS A 62 13.97 0.17 -9.57
CA LYS A 62 15.09 -0.55 -8.99
C LYS A 62 14.95 -2.02 -9.36
N ASP A 63 15.73 -2.45 -10.35
CA ASP A 63 15.86 -3.86 -10.68
C ASP A 63 16.51 -4.57 -9.49
N LEU A 64 15.89 -5.67 -9.07
CA LEU A 64 16.44 -6.52 -8.04
C LEU A 64 17.72 -7.13 -8.61
N LYS A 65 18.89 -6.70 -8.12
CA LYS A 65 20.15 -7.37 -8.42
C LYS A 65 20.17 -8.69 -7.68
N ILE A 66 19.62 -9.72 -8.30
CA ILE A 66 19.68 -11.07 -7.76
C ILE A 66 21.04 -11.65 -8.14
N GLU A 67 22.05 -11.39 -7.33
CA GLU A 67 23.28 -12.19 -7.36
C GLU A 67 23.02 -13.48 -6.58
N TRP A 68 22.52 -14.51 -7.28
CA TRP A 68 22.54 -15.86 -6.75
C TRP A 68 24.02 -16.30 -6.65
N ARG A 69 24.49 -16.61 -5.44
CA ARG A 69 25.75 -17.32 -5.20
C ARG A 69 25.47 -18.65 -4.55
#